data_AF-A0A3E0MHV1-F1
#
_entry.id   AF-A0A3E0MHV1-F1
#
_cell.length_a   1.000
_cell.length_b   1.000
_cell.length_c   1.000
_cell.angle_alpha   90.00
_cell.angle_beta   90.00
_cell.angle_gamma   90.00
#
_symmetry.space_group_name_H-M   'P 1'
#
loop_
_entity.id
_entity.type
_entity.pdbx_description
1 polymer ?
#
loop_
_entity_poly.entity_id
_entity_poly.type
_entity_poly.pdbx_seq_one_letter_code
_entity_poly.pdbx_strand_id
1 'polypeptide(L)'
;MTRYVFVTGGVVSSLGKGIAAASLAAVLEARGLKVTLLKLDPYINVDPGTMSPFQHGEVFVTDDGAETDLDLGHYERFTRATMSKRNNFTTGQVYDEVLRKERRGDYLGGTVQVIPHITDEIKRRVIAGAEGADVAVVEVGGTVGDIESQPFLEALRQLKLEAGSSKALLMHLTLVPYIPTAGEIKTKPTQHSVKELRSIGLQADVLLCRCSVDIDESARRKISLFTNVEERAVIPVLDADSIYKIPKRLHEQGLDDYILERFGMSPSEVDFSEWDDVVAKEFAPRRATVKVGMVGKYTDLVDAYKSLNEALGHAGLQTNTQVDIEYIDAEDLDTQGIGVLESLDAIL
;
A
#
# COMPACT_ATOMS: atom_id res chain seq x y z
N MET A 1 -18.09 -14.31 6.65
CA MET A 1 -18.34 -13.07 5.89
C MET A 1 -17.12 -12.20 6.08
N THR A 2 -16.52 -11.75 5.00
CA THR A 2 -15.25 -10.98 5.01
C THR A 2 -15.43 -9.63 5.67
N ARG A 3 -14.40 -9.19 6.39
CA ARG A 3 -14.29 -7.85 6.99
C ARG A 3 -13.34 -7.00 6.15
N TYR A 4 -13.53 -5.68 6.16
CA TYR A 4 -12.82 -4.75 5.30
C TYR A 4 -12.04 -3.72 6.13
N VAL A 5 -10.77 -3.55 5.81
CA VAL A 5 -9.99 -2.38 6.24
C VAL A 5 -9.71 -1.54 5.01
N PHE A 6 -10.43 -0.42 4.88
CA PHE A 6 -10.21 0.57 3.84
C PHE A 6 -9.01 1.43 4.20
N VAL A 7 -8.01 1.49 3.34
CA VAL A 7 -6.78 2.26 3.54
C VAL A 7 -6.78 3.47 2.61
N THR A 8 -6.69 4.65 3.18
CA THR A 8 -6.65 5.92 2.43
C THR A 8 -5.45 6.75 2.90
N GLY A 9 -5.01 7.72 2.09
CA GLY A 9 -3.96 8.66 2.48
C GLY A 9 -4.37 10.10 2.26
N GLY A 10 -3.80 11.00 3.03
CA GLY A 10 -4.02 12.43 2.86
C GLY A 10 -2.77 13.23 3.14
N VAL A 11 -2.86 14.56 3.02
CA VAL A 11 -1.74 15.51 3.08
C VAL A 11 -0.81 15.44 1.87
N VAL A 12 -0.14 14.32 1.63
CA VAL A 12 0.77 14.12 0.48
C VAL A 12 0.69 12.69 -0.04
N SER A 13 1.07 12.48 -1.30
CA SER A 13 1.35 11.15 -1.87
C SER A 13 2.65 10.56 -1.28
N SER A 14 2.92 9.29 -1.60
CA SER A 14 4.16 8.59 -1.20
C SER A 14 4.42 8.46 0.32
N LEU A 15 3.35 8.47 1.14
CA LEU A 15 3.44 8.23 2.58
C LEU A 15 3.76 6.78 2.98
N GLY A 16 3.78 5.85 2.01
CA GLY A 16 3.92 4.41 2.26
C GLY A 16 2.59 3.72 2.56
N LYS A 17 1.51 4.07 1.84
CA LYS A 17 0.20 3.41 1.95
C LYS A 17 0.29 1.91 1.70
N GLY A 18 0.90 1.51 0.57
CA GLY A 18 1.08 0.11 0.21
C GLY A 18 1.85 -0.68 1.28
N ILE A 19 2.97 -0.15 1.76
CA ILE A 19 3.75 -0.78 2.84
C ILE A 19 2.96 -0.87 4.14
N ALA A 20 2.20 0.16 4.53
CA ALA A 20 1.38 0.11 5.73
C ALA A 20 0.23 -0.90 5.63
N ALA A 21 -0.43 -0.98 4.46
CA ALA A 21 -1.47 -1.97 4.16
C ALA A 21 -0.91 -3.40 4.18
N ALA A 22 0.22 -3.61 3.51
CA ALA A 22 0.95 -4.88 3.49
C ALA A 22 1.42 -5.30 4.88
N SER A 23 1.93 -4.37 5.68
CA SER A 23 2.38 -4.62 7.06
C SER A 23 1.23 -4.98 7.99
N LEU A 24 0.08 -4.30 7.88
CA LEU A 24 -1.13 -4.69 8.61
C LEU A 24 -1.57 -6.10 8.22
N ALA A 25 -1.61 -6.41 6.92
CA ALA A 25 -1.99 -7.74 6.45
C ALA A 25 -1.02 -8.82 6.93
N ALA A 26 0.29 -8.55 6.95
CA ALA A 26 1.31 -9.44 7.50
C ALA A 26 1.07 -9.74 8.98
N VAL A 27 0.75 -8.73 9.81
CA VAL A 27 0.44 -8.93 11.23
C VAL A 27 -0.84 -9.77 11.40
N LEU A 28 -1.87 -9.50 10.61
CA LEU A 28 -3.12 -10.27 10.65
C LEU A 28 -2.90 -11.74 10.20
N GLU A 29 -2.06 -11.97 9.19
CA GLU A 29 -1.68 -13.31 8.75
C GLU A 29 -0.83 -14.04 9.81
N ALA A 30 0.08 -13.35 10.48
CA ALA A 30 0.86 -13.87 11.61
C ALA A 30 -0.02 -14.26 12.82
N ARG A 31 -1.28 -13.79 12.86
CA ARG A 31 -2.32 -14.24 13.80
C ARG A 31 -3.18 -15.38 13.25
N GLY A 32 -2.80 -15.98 12.13
CA GLY A 32 -3.50 -17.10 11.51
C GLY A 32 -4.78 -16.72 10.75
N LEU A 33 -4.99 -15.44 10.43
CA LEU A 33 -6.13 -15.02 9.61
C LEU A 33 -5.83 -15.16 8.12
N LYS A 34 -6.84 -15.55 7.35
CA LYS A 34 -6.74 -15.51 5.90
C LYS A 34 -6.96 -14.07 5.43
N VAL A 35 -5.91 -13.45 4.90
CA VAL A 35 -5.95 -12.07 4.40
C VAL A 35 -5.94 -12.01 2.88
N THR A 36 -6.44 -10.92 2.32
CA THR A 36 -6.25 -10.54 0.91
C THR A 36 -6.08 -9.03 0.84
N LEU A 37 -5.41 -8.55 -0.20
CA LEU A 37 -5.16 -7.13 -0.44
C LEU A 37 -5.72 -6.71 -1.79
N LEU A 38 -6.25 -5.50 -1.88
CA LEU A 38 -6.74 -4.91 -3.11
C LEU A 38 -6.16 -3.50 -3.29
N LYS A 39 -5.75 -3.17 -4.50
CA LYS A 39 -5.33 -1.83 -4.91
C LYS A 39 -6.34 -1.22 -5.89
N LEU A 40 -6.85 -0.05 -5.54
CA LEU A 40 -7.77 0.75 -6.36
C LEU A 40 -7.02 1.94 -6.93
N ASP A 41 -6.76 1.93 -8.23
CA ASP A 41 -5.93 2.93 -8.88
C ASP A 41 -6.75 4.02 -9.60
N PRO A 42 -6.57 5.30 -9.27
CA PRO A 42 -7.47 6.35 -9.76
C PRO A 42 -7.20 6.78 -11.21
N TYR A 43 -6.16 6.25 -11.85
CA TYR A 43 -5.82 6.59 -13.24
C TYR A 43 -6.73 5.92 -14.28
N ILE A 44 -6.78 6.52 -15.48
CA ILE A 44 -7.69 6.15 -16.58
C ILE A 44 -7.13 5.01 -17.45
N ASN A 45 -5.83 4.73 -17.39
CA ASN A 45 -5.26 3.55 -18.05
C ASN A 45 -6.01 2.29 -17.60
N VAL A 46 -6.43 1.46 -18.55
CA VAL A 46 -7.17 0.21 -18.27
C VAL A 46 -6.26 -0.81 -17.57
N ASP A 47 -4.98 -0.76 -17.88
CA ASP A 47 -3.93 -1.53 -17.24
C ASP A 47 -2.64 -0.68 -17.26
N PRO A 48 -1.69 -0.95 -16.34
CA PRO A 48 -0.42 -0.27 -16.31
C PRO A 48 0.56 -0.76 -17.39
N GLY A 49 0.23 -1.80 -18.17
CA GLY A 49 1.08 -2.31 -19.27
C GLY A 49 1.35 -1.26 -20.36
N THR A 50 0.49 -0.24 -20.45
CA THR A 50 0.67 0.91 -21.35
C THR A 50 1.44 2.09 -20.75
N MET A 51 1.79 2.03 -19.46
CA MET A 51 2.45 3.11 -18.74
C MET A 51 3.97 3.01 -18.88
N SER A 52 4.63 4.17 -18.90
CA SER A 52 6.08 4.22 -18.97
C SER A 52 6.69 3.82 -17.62
N PRO A 53 7.62 2.84 -17.58
CA PRO A 53 8.32 2.49 -16.35
C PRO A 53 9.07 3.66 -15.71
N PHE A 54 9.49 4.66 -16.49
CA PHE A 54 10.14 5.88 -16.00
C PHE A 54 9.27 6.77 -15.10
N GLN A 55 7.94 6.62 -15.17
CA GLN A 55 7.00 7.46 -14.43
C GLN A 55 6.25 6.68 -13.37
N HIS A 56 5.98 5.41 -13.63
CA HIS A 56 5.10 4.59 -12.80
C HIS A 56 5.83 3.46 -12.06
N GLY A 57 7.13 3.27 -12.31
CA GLY A 57 7.87 2.11 -11.84
C GLY A 57 7.52 0.85 -12.62
N GLU A 58 7.90 -0.31 -12.09
CA GLU A 58 7.66 -1.58 -12.75
C GLU A 58 6.17 -1.90 -12.93
N VAL A 59 5.87 -2.70 -13.95
CA VAL A 59 4.59 -3.38 -14.08
C VAL A 59 4.74 -4.74 -13.40
N PHE A 60 3.97 -4.97 -12.35
CA PHE A 60 3.94 -6.27 -11.68
C PHE A 60 3.05 -7.24 -12.46
N VAL A 61 3.40 -8.52 -12.50
CA VAL A 61 2.63 -9.54 -13.24
C VAL A 61 2.19 -10.63 -12.27
N THR A 62 0.88 -10.84 -12.17
CA THR A 62 0.30 -11.91 -11.33
C THR A 62 0.38 -13.28 -12.01
N ASP A 63 0.24 -14.36 -11.24
CA ASP A 63 0.23 -15.74 -11.75
C ASP A 63 -0.87 -15.99 -12.81
N ASP A 64 -2.02 -15.30 -12.69
CA ASP A 64 -3.10 -15.36 -13.67
C ASP A 64 -2.90 -14.43 -14.90
N GLY A 65 -1.71 -13.85 -15.04
CA GLY A 65 -1.27 -13.09 -16.21
C GLY A 65 -1.80 -11.66 -16.27
N ALA A 66 -2.21 -11.06 -15.15
CA ALA A 66 -2.60 -9.66 -15.12
C ALA A 66 -1.37 -8.75 -14.97
N GLU A 67 -1.29 -7.72 -15.81
CA GLU A 67 -0.38 -6.60 -15.64
C GLU A 67 -0.99 -5.61 -14.63
N THR A 68 -0.26 -5.31 -13.56
CA THR A 68 -0.78 -4.57 -12.40
C THR A 68 0.21 -3.57 -11.84
N ASP A 69 -0.27 -2.71 -10.94
CA ASP A 69 0.55 -1.78 -10.16
C ASP A 69 1.60 -2.52 -9.32
N LEU A 70 2.76 -1.88 -9.09
CA LEU A 70 3.88 -2.43 -8.33
C LEU A 70 3.54 -2.75 -6.86
N ASP A 71 2.49 -2.13 -6.30
CA ASP A 71 2.06 -2.40 -4.93
C ASP A 71 1.61 -3.85 -4.72
N LEU A 72 1.15 -4.54 -5.78
CA LEU A 72 0.84 -5.97 -5.67
C LEU A 72 2.09 -6.81 -5.37
N GLY A 73 3.25 -6.40 -5.87
CA GLY A 73 4.52 -7.02 -5.48
C GLY A 73 4.84 -6.79 -4.00
N HIS A 74 4.49 -5.63 -3.44
CA HIS A 74 4.62 -5.40 -2.00
C HIS A 74 3.68 -6.31 -1.21
N TYR A 75 2.46 -6.52 -1.68
CA TYR A 75 1.48 -7.38 -1.01
C TYR A 75 1.95 -8.84 -0.98
N GLU A 76 2.47 -9.36 -2.10
CA GLU A 76 2.99 -10.73 -2.18
C GLU A 76 4.31 -10.91 -1.42
N ARG A 77 5.16 -9.88 -1.31
CA ARG A 77 6.39 -9.95 -0.51
C ARG A 77 6.12 -9.97 1.00
N PHE A 78 5.01 -9.40 1.45
CA PHE A 78 4.68 -9.28 2.87
C PHE A 78 3.70 -10.34 3.37
N THR A 79 3.00 -11.03 2.47
CA THR A 79 1.95 -11.98 2.85
C THR A 79 2.05 -13.23 1.99
N ARG A 80 1.44 -14.34 2.44
CA ARG A 80 1.34 -15.57 1.64
C ARG A 80 0.17 -15.52 0.65
N ALA A 81 -0.58 -14.42 0.61
CA ALA A 81 -1.69 -14.26 -0.32
C ALA A 81 -1.16 -14.04 -1.74
N THR A 82 -1.51 -14.94 -2.65
CA THR A 82 -1.26 -14.77 -4.09
C THR A 82 -2.28 -13.79 -4.66
N MET A 83 -1.78 -12.72 -5.28
CA MET A 83 -2.61 -11.73 -5.95
C MET A 83 -3.08 -12.26 -7.31
N SER A 84 -4.21 -11.75 -7.77
CA SER A 84 -4.82 -12.08 -9.05
C SER A 84 -5.34 -10.81 -9.72
N LYS A 85 -5.88 -10.92 -10.93
CA LYS A 85 -6.59 -9.80 -11.61
C LYS A 85 -7.73 -9.18 -10.79
N ARG A 86 -8.21 -9.84 -9.74
CA ARG A 86 -9.26 -9.30 -8.84
C ARG A 86 -8.70 -8.36 -7.77
N ASN A 87 -7.39 -8.37 -7.58
CA ASN A 87 -6.69 -7.62 -6.53
C ASN A 87 -6.21 -6.24 -7.00
N ASN A 88 -6.31 -5.93 -8.30
CA ASN A 88 -6.04 -4.60 -8.83
C ASN A 88 -7.13 -4.21 -9.82
N PHE A 89 -7.60 -2.96 -9.73
CA PHE A 89 -8.41 -2.38 -10.78
C PHE A 89 -8.31 -0.86 -10.79
N THR A 90 -8.55 -0.29 -11.97
CA THR A 90 -8.32 1.13 -12.23
C THR A 90 -9.63 1.86 -12.51
N THR A 91 -9.62 3.20 -12.44
CA THR A 91 -10.74 4.02 -12.93
C THR A 91 -11.06 3.68 -14.39
N GLY A 92 -10.02 3.48 -15.22
CA GLY A 92 -10.18 3.04 -16.62
C GLY A 92 -11.03 1.80 -16.79
N GLN A 93 -10.73 0.74 -16.04
CA GLN A 93 -11.47 -0.53 -16.10
C GLN A 93 -12.92 -0.39 -15.63
N VAL A 94 -13.15 0.41 -14.59
CA VAL A 94 -14.50 0.65 -14.05
C VAL A 94 -15.35 1.38 -15.10
N TYR A 95 -14.81 2.44 -15.70
CA TYR A 95 -15.52 3.21 -16.72
C TYR A 95 -15.74 2.39 -18.00
N ASP A 96 -14.75 1.63 -18.48
CA ASP A 96 -14.89 0.76 -19.64
C ASP A 96 -16.01 -0.27 -19.43
N GLU A 97 -16.05 -0.94 -18.28
CA GLU A 97 -17.09 -1.93 -17.97
C GLU A 97 -18.50 -1.31 -17.91
N VAL A 98 -18.64 -0.15 -17.26
CA VAL A 98 -19.93 0.56 -17.19
C VAL A 98 -20.38 1.04 -18.56
N LEU A 99 -19.48 1.59 -19.38
CA LEU A 99 -19.81 2.01 -20.74
C LEU A 99 -20.18 0.83 -21.65
N ARG A 100 -19.51 -0.33 -21.51
CA ARG A 100 -19.88 -1.54 -22.24
C ARG A 100 -21.26 -2.07 -21.86
N LYS A 101 -21.60 -2.09 -20.57
CA LYS A 101 -22.94 -2.44 -20.09
C LYS A 101 -24.00 -1.50 -20.65
N GLU A 102 -23.70 -0.20 -20.71
CA GLU A 102 -24.59 0.80 -21.31
C GLU A 102 -24.84 0.52 -22.80
N ARG A 103 -23.78 0.32 -23.59
CA ARG A 103 -23.89 0.04 -25.03
C ARG A 103 -24.61 -1.27 -25.34
N ARG A 104 -24.53 -2.26 -24.44
CA ARG A 104 -25.26 -3.54 -24.56
C ARG A 104 -26.76 -3.41 -24.20
N GLY A 105 -27.17 -2.32 -23.58
CA GLY A 105 -28.54 -2.07 -23.16
C GLY A 105 -28.87 -2.60 -21.77
N ASP A 106 -27.89 -2.96 -20.95
CA ASP A 106 -28.10 -3.53 -19.60
C ASP A 106 -28.80 -2.55 -18.64
N TYR A 107 -28.68 -1.24 -18.90
CA TYR A 107 -29.35 -0.19 -18.13
C TYR A 107 -30.74 0.20 -18.67
N LEU A 108 -31.29 -0.55 -19.64
CA LEU A 108 -32.68 -0.47 -20.10
C LEU A 108 -33.15 0.94 -20.51
N GLY A 109 -32.26 1.73 -21.12
CA GLY A 109 -32.55 3.10 -21.56
C GLY A 109 -32.54 4.15 -20.44
N GLY A 110 -32.14 3.78 -19.22
CA GLY A 110 -31.95 4.70 -18.10
C GLY A 110 -30.68 5.55 -18.24
N THR A 111 -30.66 6.69 -17.56
CA THR A 111 -29.48 7.56 -17.49
C THR A 111 -28.38 6.91 -16.67
N VAL A 112 -27.23 6.67 -17.29
CA VAL A 112 -26.03 6.18 -16.59
C VAL A 112 -25.30 7.35 -15.93
N GLN A 113 -24.91 7.16 -14.68
CA GLN A 113 -24.39 8.20 -13.77
C GLN A 113 -23.27 7.62 -12.90
N VAL A 114 -22.42 8.49 -12.36
CA VAL A 114 -21.37 8.08 -11.40
C VAL A 114 -21.99 7.37 -10.19
N ILE A 115 -23.03 7.95 -9.60
CA ILE A 115 -23.84 7.29 -8.57
C ILE A 115 -25.19 6.95 -9.20
N PRO A 116 -25.63 5.67 -9.18
CA PRO A 116 -24.98 4.54 -8.53
C PRO A 116 -24.02 3.75 -9.43
N HIS A 117 -24.05 3.90 -10.76
CA HIS A 117 -23.48 2.90 -11.68
C HIS A 117 -21.96 2.70 -11.58
N ILE A 118 -21.17 3.80 -11.49
CA ILE A 118 -19.71 3.70 -11.31
C ILE A 118 -19.40 3.21 -9.90
N THR A 119 -20.08 3.76 -8.88
CA THR A 119 -19.87 3.33 -7.49
C THR A 119 -20.23 1.86 -7.28
N ASP A 120 -21.32 1.37 -7.87
CA ASP A 120 -21.75 -0.03 -7.78
C ASP A 120 -20.76 -0.96 -8.48
N GLU A 121 -20.19 -0.56 -9.61
CA GLU A 121 -19.13 -1.34 -10.27
C GLU A 121 -17.86 -1.42 -9.41
N ILE A 122 -17.47 -0.32 -8.75
CA ILE A 122 -16.38 -0.32 -7.76
C ILE A 122 -16.70 -1.26 -6.60
N LYS A 123 -17.89 -1.13 -5.99
CA LYS A 123 -18.33 -1.99 -4.88
C LYS A 123 -18.30 -3.46 -5.27
N ARG A 124 -18.80 -3.79 -6.46
CA ARG A 124 -18.79 -5.15 -7.02
C ARG A 124 -17.38 -5.72 -7.09
N ARG A 125 -16.41 -4.95 -7.58
CA ARG A 125 -15.01 -5.37 -7.69
C ARG A 125 -14.35 -5.55 -6.32
N VAL A 126 -14.58 -4.63 -5.38
CA VAL A 126 -14.09 -4.76 -3.99
C VAL A 126 -14.62 -6.05 -3.34
N ILE A 127 -15.92 -6.31 -3.44
CA ILE A 127 -16.54 -7.52 -2.87
C ILE A 127 -15.98 -8.78 -3.54
N ALA A 128 -15.80 -8.77 -4.86
CA ALA A 128 -15.29 -9.91 -5.61
C ALA A 128 -13.81 -10.22 -5.32
N GLY A 129 -12.97 -9.20 -5.11
CA GLY A 129 -11.57 -9.39 -4.74
C GLY A 129 -11.36 -9.75 -3.26
N ALA A 130 -12.33 -9.43 -2.41
CA ALA A 130 -12.33 -9.82 -0.99
C ALA A 130 -12.82 -11.26 -0.74
N GLU A 131 -13.38 -11.92 -1.76
CA GLU A 131 -14.05 -13.22 -1.62
C GLU A 131 -13.11 -14.29 -1.04
N GLY A 132 -13.58 -14.96 0.01
CA GLY A 132 -12.89 -16.10 0.62
C GLY A 132 -11.80 -15.73 1.63
N ALA A 133 -11.55 -14.44 1.92
CA ALA A 133 -10.69 -13.98 3.01
C ALA A 133 -11.49 -13.69 4.29
N ASP A 134 -10.84 -13.77 5.46
CA ASP A 134 -11.38 -13.30 6.73
C ASP A 134 -11.35 -11.77 6.79
N VAL A 135 -10.24 -11.16 6.35
CA VAL A 135 -10.04 -9.71 6.28
C VAL A 135 -9.47 -9.32 4.91
N ALA A 136 -10.10 -8.36 4.25
CA ALA A 136 -9.62 -7.73 3.04
C ALA A 136 -9.09 -6.32 3.36
N VAL A 137 -7.83 -6.05 3.03
CA VAL A 137 -7.21 -4.72 3.14
C VAL A 137 -7.30 -4.06 1.77
N VAL A 138 -8.07 -2.99 1.67
CA VAL A 138 -8.41 -2.34 0.39
C VAL A 138 -7.77 -0.96 0.36
N GLU A 139 -6.67 -0.83 -0.38
CA GLU A 139 -5.95 0.43 -0.56
C GLU A 139 -6.56 1.26 -1.70
N VAL A 140 -6.86 2.52 -1.39
CA VAL A 140 -7.22 3.53 -2.39
C VAL A 140 -5.97 4.34 -2.75
N GLY A 141 -5.60 4.30 -4.03
CA GLY A 141 -4.57 5.15 -4.62
C GLY A 141 -4.95 6.64 -4.56
N GLY A 142 -3.99 7.50 -4.92
CA GLY A 142 -4.18 8.95 -4.85
C GLY A 142 -4.19 9.51 -3.41
N THR A 143 -4.65 10.75 -3.28
CA THR A 143 -4.75 11.48 -2.01
C THR A 143 -6.20 11.93 -1.78
N VAL A 144 -6.68 11.83 -0.54
CA VAL A 144 -7.99 12.39 -0.17
C VAL A 144 -7.98 13.90 -0.41
N GLY A 145 -8.98 14.37 -1.16
CA GLY A 145 -9.08 15.76 -1.64
C GLY A 145 -8.95 15.84 -3.15
N ASP A 146 -8.28 14.88 -3.79
CA ASP A 146 -8.15 14.84 -5.24
C ASP A 146 -9.44 14.36 -5.91
N ILE A 147 -9.75 14.94 -7.07
CA ILE A 147 -10.98 14.64 -7.83
C ILE A 147 -11.01 13.17 -8.28
N GLU A 148 -9.85 12.64 -8.66
CA GLU A 148 -9.70 11.28 -9.21
C GLU A 148 -10.12 10.18 -8.21
N SER A 149 -9.97 10.44 -6.89
CA SER A 149 -10.28 9.48 -5.83
C SER A 149 -11.76 9.48 -5.42
N GLN A 150 -12.53 10.49 -5.82
CA GLN A 150 -13.91 10.71 -5.35
C GLN A 150 -14.84 9.49 -5.58
N PRO A 151 -14.86 8.85 -6.78
CA PRO A 151 -15.72 7.69 -6.99
C PRO A 151 -15.38 6.51 -6.08
N PHE A 152 -14.09 6.26 -5.82
CA PHE A 152 -13.66 5.21 -4.90
C PHE A 152 -14.08 5.52 -3.47
N LEU A 153 -13.81 6.74 -2.98
CA LEU A 153 -14.15 7.14 -1.62
C LEU A 153 -15.67 7.07 -1.38
N GLU A 154 -16.48 7.46 -2.35
CA GLU A 154 -17.95 7.31 -2.27
C GLU A 154 -18.38 5.84 -2.26
N ALA A 155 -17.80 4.99 -3.09
CA ALA A 155 -18.10 3.55 -3.09
C ALA A 155 -17.72 2.88 -1.75
N LEU A 156 -16.58 3.25 -1.16
CA LEU A 156 -16.16 2.74 0.14
C LEU A 156 -17.04 3.26 1.28
N ARG A 157 -17.50 4.52 1.19
CA ARG A 157 -18.48 5.08 2.14
C ARG A 157 -19.78 4.28 2.12
N GLN A 158 -20.29 3.95 0.93
CA GLN A 158 -21.47 3.10 0.76
C GLN A 158 -21.22 1.69 1.31
N LEU A 159 -20.10 1.03 0.96
CA LEU A 159 -19.76 -0.30 1.49
C LEU A 159 -19.63 -0.31 3.01
N LYS A 160 -18.97 0.70 3.60
CA LYS A 160 -18.83 0.80 5.06
C LYS A 160 -20.20 0.95 5.73
N LEU A 161 -21.11 1.72 5.14
CA LEU A 161 -22.48 1.87 5.63
C LEU A 161 -23.27 0.56 5.53
N GLU A 162 -23.19 -0.13 4.38
CA GLU A 162 -23.88 -1.40 4.11
C GLU A 162 -23.35 -2.54 5.00
N ALA A 163 -22.03 -2.62 5.21
CA ALA A 163 -21.39 -3.66 6.02
C ALA A 163 -21.52 -3.43 7.53
N GLY A 164 -21.55 -2.16 7.95
CA GLY A 164 -21.56 -1.74 9.34
C GLY A 164 -20.17 -1.67 9.98
N SER A 165 -20.07 -0.93 11.09
CA SER A 165 -18.80 -0.64 11.78
C SER A 165 -18.09 -1.86 12.37
N SER A 166 -18.82 -2.96 12.59
CA SER A 166 -18.24 -4.24 13.05
C SER A 166 -17.63 -5.08 11.93
N LYS A 167 -17.76 -4.65 10.67
CA LYS A 167 -17.24 -5.36 9.50
C LYS A 167 -16.42 -4.48 8.55
N ALA A 168 -16.45 -3.17 8.70
CA ALA A 168 -15.71 -2.25 7.85
C ALA A 168 -15.10 -1.11 8.67
N LEU A 169 -13.77 -0.99 8.62
CA LEU A 169 -12.99 0.08 9.24
C LEU A 169 -12.28 0.92 8.16
N LEU A 170 -12.05 2.19 8.46
CA LEU A 170 -11.28 3.12 7.65
C LEU A 170 -10.00 3.50 8.39
N MET A 171 -8.87 3.07 7.84
CA MET A 171 -7.53 3.46 8.25
C MET A 171 -7.03 4.57 7.33
N HIS A 172 -6.66 5.72 7.90
CA HIS A 172 -6.22 6.88 7.13
C HIS A 172 -4.79 7.28 7.49
N LEU A 173 -3.91 7.28 6.50
CA LEU A 173 -2.52 7.72 6.65
C LEU A 173 -2.41 9.23 6.48
N THR A 174 -1.68 9.89 7.36
CA THR A 174 -1.41 11.32 7.29
C THR A 174 0.06 11.62 7.58
N LEU A 175 0.54 12.76 7.10
CA LEU A 175 1.84 13.32 7.48
C LEU A 175 1.71 14.22 8.71
N VAL A 176 2.59 13.99 9.69
CA VAL A 176 2.85 14.91 10.80
C VAL A 176 4.27 15.47 10.60
N PRO A 177 4.41 16.62 9.93
CA PRO A 177 5.75 17.14 9.62
C PRO A 177 6.42 17.72 10.88
N TYR A 178 7.72 17.50 10.99
CA TYR A 178 8.60 18.19 11.92
C TYR A 178 9.14 19.46 11.28
N ILE A 179 9.13 20.58 12.00
CA ILE A 179 9.63 21.88 11.53
C ILE A 179 10.95 22.18 12.26
N PRO A 180 12.13 21.96 11.64
CA PRO A 180 13.41 22.09 12.33
C PRO A 180 13.68 23.48 12.90
N THR A 181 13.23 24.53 12.20
CA THR A 181 13.40 25.92 12.65
C THR A 181 12.61 26.25 13.91
N ALA A 182 11.53 25.52 14.18
CA ALA A 182 10.69 25.70 15.36
C ALA A 182 10.90 24.60 16.42
N GLY A 183 11.60 23.51 16.08
CA GLY A 183 11.85 22.39 16.97
C GLY A 183 10.60 21.61 17.37
N GLU A 184 9.54 21.63 16.55
CA GLU A 184 8.24 21.04 16.90
C GLU A 184 7.54 20.36 15.73
N ILE A 185 6.72 19.37 16.05
CA ILE A 185 5.82 18.70 15.10
C ILE A 185 4.54 19.51 14.86
N LYS A 186 3.95 19.37 13.67
CA LYS A 186 2.69 20.04 13.31
C LYS A 186 1.58 19.03 13.06
N THR A 187 0.59 19.03 13.93
CA THR A 187 -0.59 18.15 13.81
C THR A 187 -1.69 18.69 12.88
N LYS A 188 -1.59 19.95 12.44
CA LYS A 188 -2.64 20.64 11.65
C LYS A 188 -2.89 19.98 10.28
N PRO A 189 -1.87 19.52 9.52
CA PRO A 189 -2.11 18.81 8.27
C PRO A 189 -2.99 17.56 8.47
N THR A 190 -2.74 16.77 9.52
CA THR A 190 -3.59 15.62 9.89
C THR A 190 -5.02 16.06 10.21
N GLN A 191 -5.21 17.15 10.95
CA GLN A 191 -6.54 17.68 11.29
C GLN A 191 -7.33 18.09 10.03
N HIS A 192 -6.67 18.76 9.09
CA HIS A 192 -7.30 19.16 7.82
C HIS A 192 -7.60 17.94 6.95
N SER A 193 -6.71 16.96 6.90
CA SER A 193 -6.94 15.71 6.16
C SER A 193 -8.19 14.97 6.62
N VAL A 194 -8.38 14.83 7.93
CA VAL A 194 -9.58 14.20 8.49
C VAL A 194 -10.83 15.09 8.28
N LYS A 195 -10.69 16.42 8.27
CA LYS A 195 -11.78 17.32 7.90
C LYS A 195 -12.24 17.06 6.46
N GLU A 196 -11.32 16.87 5.52
CA GLU A 196 -11.66 16.55 4.12
C GLU A 196 -12.30 15.16 3.98
N LEU A 197 -11.84 14.14 4.71
CA LEU A 197 -12.57 12.87 4.78
C LEU A 197 -14.01 13.03 5.28
N ARG A 198 -14.20 13.83 6.34
CA ARG A 198 -15.53 14.06 6.90
C ARG A 198 -16.44 14.87 5.98
N SER A 199 -15.89 15.76 5.16
CA SER A 199 -16.68 16.58 4.22
C SER A 199 -17.39 15.70 3.18
N ILE A 200 -16.81 14.54 2.86
CA ILE A 200 -17.40 13.52 1.97
C ILE A 200 -18.11 12.39 2.73
N GLY A 201 -18.36 12.55 4.03
CA GLY A 201 -19.14 11.59 4.83
C GLY A 201 -18.36 10.36 5.33
N LEU A 202 -17.03 10.41 5.33
CA LEU A 202 -16.16 9.37 5.90
C LEU A 202 -15.55 9.81 7.23
N GLN A 203 -15.64 8.95 8.24
CA GLN A 203 -14.93 9.11 9.51
C GLN A 203 -13.85 8.04 9.61
N ALA A 204 -12.60 8.46 9.84
CA ALA A 204 -11.51 7.53 10.10
C ALA A 204 -11.75 6.81 11.44
N ASP A 205 -11.53 5.50 11.46
CA ASP A 205 -11.52 4.69 12.68
C ASP A 205 -10.11 4.57 13.26
N VAL A 206 -9.09 4.66 12.39
CA VAL A 206 -7.66 4.60 12.72
C VAL A 206 -6.91 5.71 11.95
N LEU A 207 -5.95 6.36 12.60
CA LEU A 207 -4.99 7.26 11.96
C LEU A 207 -3.59 6.70 12.06
N LEU A 208 -2.92 6.54 10.92
CA LEU A 208 -1.49 6.28 10.88
C LEU A 208 -0.76 7.60 10.64
N CYS A 209 -0.10 8.11 11.67
CA CYS A 209 0.58 9.39 11.66
C CYS A 209 2.06 9.21 11.31
N ARG A 210 2.41 9.35 10.03
CA ARG A 210 3.80 9.28 9.55
C ARG A 210 4.58 10.50 10.04
N CYS A 211 5.73 10.26 10.64
CA CYS A 211 6.59 11.32 11.19
C CYS A 211 8.06 10.89 11.18
N SER A 212 8.98 11.84 11.07
CA SER A 212 10.43 11.60 11.14
C SER A 212 10.97 11.60 12.58
N VAL A 213 10.13 11.99 13.56
CA VAL A 213 10.48 12.08 14.99
C VAL A 213 9.33 11.55 15.84
N ASP A 214 9.62 11.21 17.09
CA ASP A 214 8.61 10.74 18.04
C ASP A 214 7.43 11.71 18.17
N ILE A 215 6.22 11.14 18.21
CA ILE A 215 4.99 11.88 18.51
C ILE A 215 4.68 11.65 19.98
N ASP A 216 4.85 12.68 20.80
CA ASP A 216 4.54 12.60 22.23
C ASP A 216 3.04 12.36 22.50
N GLU A 217 2.72 11.90 23.71
CA GLU A 217 1.34 11.63 24.12
C GLU A 217 0.43 12.86 24.02
N SER A 218 0.97 14.06 24.26
CA SER A 218 0.19 15.29 24.22
C SER A 218 -0.27 15.62 22.80
N ALA A 219 0.61 15.40 21.81
CA ALA A 219 0.32 15.55 20.40
C ALA A 219 -0.65 14.48 19.92
N ARG A 220 -0.49 13.23 20.38
CA ARG A 220 -1.43 12.12 20.11
C ARG A 220 -2.83 12.42 20.64
N ARG A 221 -2.96 12.86 21.89
CA ARG A 221 -4.23 13.33 22.50
C ARG A 221 -4.85 14.47 21.73
N LYS A 222 -4.02 15.43 21.32
CA LYS A 222 -4.48 16.55 20.49
C LYS A 222 -5.00 16.06 19.15
N ILE A 223 -4.31 15.17 18.44
CA ILE A 223 -4.81 14.60 17.19
C ILE A 223 -6.17 13.95 17.43
N SER A 224 -6.25 13.03 18.39
CA SER A 224 -7.49 12.33 18.78
C SER A 224 -8.67 13.29 19.00
N LEU A 225 -8.49 14.32 19.83
CA LEU A 225 -9.52 15.30 20.14
C LEU A 225 -10.01 16.07 18.91
N PHE A 226 -9.09 16.50 18.04
CA PHE A 226 -9.44 17.32 16.88
C PHE A 226 -9.99 16.50 15.69
N THR A 227 -9.66 15.21 15.62
CA THR A 227 -10.10 14.32 14.53
C THR A 227 -11.29 13.44 14.90
N ASN A 228 -11.68 13.40 16.19
CA ASN A 228 -12.71 12.52 16.73
C ASN A 228 -12.39 11.03 16.50
N VAL A 229 -11.10 10.68 16.63
CA VAL A 229 -10.58 9.31 16.56
C VAL A 229 -10.11 8.91 17.94
N GLU A 230 -10.37 7.67 18.39
CA GLU A 230 -9.91 7.19 19.70
C GLU A 230 -8.39 7.36 19.85
N GLU A 231 -7.92 7.80 21.01
CA GLU A 231 -6.49 8.06 21.26
C GLU A 231 -5.63 6.83 20.95
N ARG A 232 -6.09 5.64 21.37
CA ARG A 232 -5.42 4.37 21.09
C ARG A 232 -5.36 4.02 19.60
N ALA A 233 -6.25 4.57 18.77
CA ALA A 233 -6.29 4.38 17.32
C ALA A 233 -5.57 5.49 16.53
N VAL A 234 -4.92 6.43 17.22
CA VAL A 234 -3.93 7.34 16.63
C VAL A 234 -2.56 6.69 16.78
N ILE A 235 -2.07 6.09 15.71
CA ILE A 235 -0.86 5.26 15.68
C ILE A 235 0.31 6.06 15.09
N PRO A 236 1.35 6.38 15.87
CA PRO A 236 2.59 6.95 15.34
C PRO A 236 3.30 5.95 14.43
N VAL A 237 3.72 6.40 13.24
CA VAL A 237 4.49 5.58 12.29
C VAL A 237 5.79 6.30 11.95
N LEU A 238 6.82 6.02 12.72
CA LEU A 238 8.15 6.58 12.50
C LEU A 238 8.78 6.01 11.24
N ASP A 239 9.63 6.82 10.62
CA ASP A 239 10.54 6.32 9.60
C ASP A 239 11.35 5.12 10.14
N ALA A 240 11.41 4.09 9.31
CA ALA A 240 12.12 2.86 9.61
C ALA A 240 13.33 2.77 8.69
N ASP A 241 14.43 2.32 9.26
CA ASP A 241 15.65 1.94 8.55
C ASP A 241 15.47 0.63 7.75
N SER A 242 14.38 -0.09 7.99
CA SER A 242 13.97 -1.27 7.23
C SER A 242 12.45 -1.40 7.21
N ILE A 243 11.90 -1.71 6.03
CA ILE A 243 10.47 -1.97 5.86
C ILE A 243 10.01 -3.22 6.61
N TYR A 244 10.92 -4.16 6.87
CA TYR A 244 10.63 -5.42 7.56
C TYR A 244 10.40 -5.24 9.07
N LYS A 245 10.76 -4.08 9.63
CA LYS A 245 10.43 -3.72 11.03
C LYS A 245 9.02 -3.17 11.20
N ILE A 246 8.38 -2.73 10.12
CA ILE A 246 7.09 -2.04 10.18
C ILE A 246 5.97 -2.93 10.74
N PRO A 247 5.81 -4.21 10.33
CA PRO A 247 4.77 -5.08 10.89
C PRO A 247 4.81 -5.13 12.43
N LYS A 248 5.98 -5.42 13.00
CA LYS A 248 6.18 -5.49 14.45
C LYS A 248 5.95 -4.15 15.14
N ARG A 249 6.43 -3.05 14.57
CA ARG A 249 6.20 -1.70 15.12
C ARG A 249 4.71 -1.33 15.16
N LEU A 250 3.93 -1.70 14.13
CA LEU A 250 2.49 -1.46 14.13
C LEU A 250 1.78 -2.29 15.21
N HIS A 251 2.23 -3.53 15.40
CA HIS A 251 1.73 -4.38 16.48
C HIS A 251 2.06 -3.84 17.87
N GLU A 252 3.29 -3.36 18.09
CA GLU A 252 3.70 -2.73 19.36
C GLU A 252 2.88 -1.47 19.69
N GLN A 253 2.30 -0.80 18.69
CA GLN A 253 1.36 0.31 18.87
C GLN A 253 -0.10 -0.14 19.06
N GLY A 254 -0.39 -1.44 19.01
CA GLY A 254 -1.72 -2.03 19.21
C GLY A 254 -2.69 -1.86 18.03
N LEU A 255 -2.18 -1.65 16.80
CA LEU A 255 -3.02 -1.43 15.62
C LEU A 255 -3.94 -2.63 15.33
N ASP A 256 -3.35 -3.81 15.26
CA ASP A 256 -4.01 -5.07 14.97
C ASP A 256 -4.98 -5.47 16.10
N ASP A 257 -4.58 -5.31 17.36
CA ASP A 257 -5.46 -5.54 18.51
C ASP A 257 -6.73 -4.67 18.44
N TYR A 258 -6.56 -3.37 18.14
CA TYR A 258 -7.69 -2.47 17.95
C TYR A 258 -8.60 -2.92 16.80
N ILE A 259 -8.04 -3.26 15.64
CA ILE A 259 -8.81 -3.72 14.48
C ILE A 259 -9.59 -5.00 14.81
N LEU A 260 -8.97 -5.97 15.47
CA LEU A 260 -9.59 -7.24 15.83
C LEU A 260 -10.69 -7.09 16.87
N GLU A 261 -10.48 -6.24 17.88
CA GLU A 261 -11.51 -5.89 18.87
C GLU A 261 -12.74 -5.30 18.16
N ARG A 262 -12.54 -4.33 17.28
CA ARG A 262 -13.62 -3.65 16.54
C ARG A 262 -14.37 -4.60 15.60
N PHE A 263 -13.68 -5.61 15.09
CA PHE A 263 -14.25 -6.69 14.29
C PHE A 263 -14.88 -7.84 15.10
N GLY A 264 -14.74 -7.81 16.43
CA GLY A 264 -15.18 -8.90 17.30
C GLY A 264 -14.48 -10.22 16.97
N MET A 265 -13.17 -10.17 16.70
CA MET A 265 -12.33 -11.32 16.38
C MET A 265 -11.33 -11.58 17.50
N SER A 266 -11.04 -12.86 17.76
CA SER A 266 -10.05 -13.28 18.75
C SER A 266 -9.20 -14.41 18.16
N PRO A 267 -8.29 -14.08 17.23
CA PRO A 267 -7.41 -15.07 16.60
C PRO A 267 -6.30 -15.51 17.57
N SER A 268 -5.35 -16.31 17.08
CA SER A 268 -4.20 -16.75 17.89
C SER A 268 -3.29 -15.58 18.26
N GLU A 269 -2.36 -15.85 19.19
CA GLU A 269 -1.23 -14.96 19.42
C GLU A 269 -0.42 -14.79 18.13
N VAL A 270 0.20 -13.63 17.99
CA VAL A 270 0.99 -13.27 16.82
C VAL A 270 2.37 -13.92 16.90
N ASP A 271 2.83 -14.49 15.79
CA ASP A 271 4.19 -15.03 15.65
C ASP A 271 5.03 -14.17 14.68
N PHE A 272 6.05 -13.50 15.22
CA PHE A 272 6.98 -12.67 14.44
C PHE A 272 8.30 -13.39 14.11
N SER A 273 8.43 -14.69 14.37
CA SER A 273 9.70 -15.42 14.21
C SER A 273 10.35 -15.23 12.83
N GLU A 274 9.57 -15.29 11.75
CA GLU A 274 10.06 -15.05 10.38
C GLU A 274 10.52 -13.60 10.15
N TRP A 275 9.75 -12.63 10.65
CA TRP A 275 10.10 -11.21 10.55
C TRP A 275 11.36 -10.87 11.36
N ASP A 276 11.47 -11.41 12.57
CA ASP A 276 12.62 -11.24 13.44
C ASP A 276 13.88 -11.86 12.83
N ASP A 277 13.78 -13.01 12.14
CA ASP A 277 14.89 -13.62 11.40
C ASP A 277 15.34 -12.76 10.21
N VAL A 278 14.40 -12.23 9.41
CA VAL A 278 14.70 -11.33 8.28
C VAL A 278 15.43 -10.07 8.77
N VAL A 279 14.92 -9.41 9.79
CA VAL A 279 15.56 -8.24 10.39
C VAL A 279 16.92 -8.61 10.98
N ALA A 280 17.05 -9.73 11.68
CA ALA A 280 18.33 -10.16 12.22
C ALA A 280 19.38 -10.37 11.11
N LYS A 281 19.01 -10.98 9.98
CA LYS A 281 19.88 -11.16 8.81
C LYS A 281 20.25 -9.84 8.14
N GLU A 282 19.32 -8.88 8.07
CA GLU A 282 19.54 -7.60 7.44
C GLU A 282 20.60 -6.75 8.16
N PHE A 283 20.59 -6.78 9.50
CA PHE A 283 21.52 -6.04 10.34
C PHE A 283 22.74 -6.86 10.79
N ALA A 284 22.87 -8.11 10.34
CA ALA A 284 24.03 -8.95 10.64
C ALA A 284 25.29 -8.45 9.89
N PRO A 285 26.49 -8.65 10.46
CA PRO A 285 27.74 -8.42 9.75
C PRO A 285 27.81 -9.27 8.46
N ARG A 286 28.04 -8.59 7.34
CA ARG A 286 28.10 -9.20 6.02
C ARG A 286 29.43 -9.92 5.84
N ARG A 287 29.40 -11.14 5.28
CA ARG A 287 30.61 -11.96 5.06
C ARG A 287 31.43 -11.48 3.87
N ALA A 288 30.77 -10.92 2.88
CA ALA A 288 31.34 -10.43 1.64
C ALA A 288 30.41 -9.39 1.02
N THR A 289 30.95 -8.65 0.05
CA THR A 289 30.20 -7.77 -0.83
C THR A 289 30.35 -8.31 -2.25
N VAL A 290 29.25 -8.33 -3.00
CA VAL A 290 29.20 -8.71 -4.41
C VAL A 290 28.63 -7.54 -5.19
N LYS A 291 29.37 -7.09 -6.21
CA LYS A 291 28.94 -6.04 -7.13
C LYS A 291 28.17 -6.64 -8.29
N VAL A 292 26.89 -6.28 -8.41
CA VAL A 292 26.01 -6.74 -9.47
C VAL A 292 25.71 -5.58 -10.39
N GLY A 293 26.10 -5.69 -11.66
CA GLY A 293 25.68 -4.77 -12.71
C GLY A 293 24.26 -5.03 -13.14
N MET A 294 23.34 -4.10 -12.92
CA MET A 294 22.00 -4.15 -13.49
C MET A 294 22.01 -3.37 -14.81
N VAL A 295 22.04 -4.10 -15.93
CA VAL A 295 22.12 -3.50 -17.27
C VAL A 295 20.71 -3.31 -17.81
N GLY A 296 20.29 -2.06 -17.90
CA GLY A 296 18.90 -1.71 -18.19
C GLY A 296 18.77 -0.47 -19.03
N LYS A 297 17.60 -0.30 -19.65
CA LYS A 297 17.23 0.94 -20.35
C LYS A 297 16.62 1.99 -19.40
N TYR A 298 16.16 1.58 -18.24
CA TYR A 298 15.35 2.39 -17.32
C TYR A 298 16.08 2.67 -16.00
N THR A 299 17.37 3.01 -16.05
CA THR A 299 18.24 3.10 -14.86
C THR A 299 18.00 4.34 -13.99
N ASP A 300 17.37 5.39 -14.54
CA ASP A 300 17.08 6.64 -13.81
C ASP A 300 16.01 6.50 -12.71
N LEU A 301 15.17 5.46 -12.76
CA LEU A 301 14.15 5.20 -11.75
C LEU A 301 14.33 3.80 -11.16
N VAL A 302 14.82 3.74 -9.92
CA VAL A 302 15.03 2.49 -9.17
C VAL A 302 13.75 1.63 -9.09
N ASP A 303 12.57 2.26 -9.05
CA ASP A 303 11.28 1.56 -8.99
C ASP A 303 10.92 0.84 -10.29
N ALA A 304 11.57 1.15 -11.43
CA ALA A 304 11.39 0.41 -12.68
C ALA A 304 11.90 -1.04 -12.60
N TYR A 305 12.75 -1.33 -11.61
CA TYR A 305 13.33 -2.65 -11.34
C TYR A 305 13.05 -3.13 -9.91
N LYS A 306 11.95 -2.66 -9.30
CA LYS A 306 11.68 -2.84 -7.87
C LYS A 306 11.75 -4.30 -7.43
N SER A 307 11.08 -5.21 -8.12
CA SER A 307 11.06 -6.64 -7.77
C SER A 307 12.41 -7.31 -7.98
N LEU A 308 13.20 -6.90 -8.99
CA LEU A 308 14.56 -7.41 -9.19
C LEU A 308 15.50 -6.96 -8.06
N ASN A 309 15.40 -5.70 -7.67
CA ASN A 309 16.16 -5.14 -6.55
C ASN A 309 15.83 -5.86 -5.23
N GLU A 310 14.55 -6.09 -4.96
CA GLU A 310 14.12 -6.86 -3.78
C GLU A 310 14.61 -8.31 -3.84
N ALA A 311 14.52 -8.98 -5.00
CA ALA A 311 15.00 -10.36 -5.15
C ALA A 311 16.52 -10.49 -4.91
N LEU A 312 17.31 -9.55 -5.42
CA LEU A 312 18.75 -9.48 -5.15
C LEU A 312 19.03 -9.22 -3.66
N GLY A 313 18.28 -8.31 -3.04
CA GLY A 313 18.32 -8.07 -1.61
C GLY A 313 18.02 -9.33 -0.79
N HIS A 314 16.98 -10.07 -1.16
CA HIS A 314 16.58 -11.34 -0.51
C HIS A 314 17.64 -12.41 -0.66
N ALA A 315 18.25 -12.55 -1.85
CA ALA A 315 19.37 -13.46 -2.07
C ALA A 315 20.55 -13.10 -1.14
N GLY A 316 20.89 -11.81 -1.02
CA GLY A 316 21.92 -11.32 -0.11
C GLY A 316 21.62 -11.62 1.36
N LEU A 317 20.36 -11.53 1.79
CA LEU A 317 19.94 -11.92 3.15
C LEU A 317 20.13 -13.42 3.40
N GLN A 318 19.81 -14.28 2.42
CA GLN A 318 19.97 -15.72 2.54
C GLN A 318 21.44 -16.17 2.60
N THR A 319 22.33 -15.50 1.85
CA THR A 319 23.76 -15.86 1.80
C THR A 319 24.62 -15.10 2.82
N ASN A 320 24.03 -14.15 3.55
CA ASN A 320 24.75 -13.19 4.40
C ASN A 320 25.81 -12.39 3.62
N THR A 321 25.42 -11.91 2.44
CA THR A 321 26.23 -11.14 1.50
C THR A 321 25.61 -9.75 1.32
N GLN A 322 26.43 -8.73 1.20
CA GLN A 322 25.97 -7.42 0.74
C GLN A 322 25.92 -7.42 -0.78
N VAL A 323 24.74 -7.17 -1.36
CA VAL A 323 24.60 -6.98 -2.80
C VAL A 323 24.66 -5.49 -3.07
N ASP A 324 25.70 -5.07 -3.80
CA ASP A 324 25.90 -3.69 -4.24
C ASP A 324 25.48 -3.61 -5.71
N ILE A 325 24.38 -2.91 -6.00
CA ILE A 325 23.79 -2.85 -7.34
C ILE A 325 24.32 -1.61 -8.05
N GLU A 326 25.04 -1.83 -9.14
CA GLU A 326 25.50 -0.79 -10.05
C GLU A 326 24.57 -0.74 -11.27
N TYR A 327 23.82 0.35 -11.41
CA TYR A 327 22.93 0.54 -12.54
C TYR A 327 23.71 1.04 -13.75
N ILE A 328 23.56 0.34 -14.87
CA ILE A 328 24.30 0.60 -16.10
C ILE A 328 23.30 0.79 -17.23
N ASP A 329 23.34 1.95 -17.89
CA ASP A 329 22.51 2.18 -19.08
C ASP A 329 23.00 1.27 -20.22
N ALA A 330 22.10 0.48 -20.77
CA ALA A 330 22.39 -0.38 -21.91
C ALA A 330 22.89 0.43 -23.13
N GLU A 331 22.42 1.66 -23.34
CA GLU A 331 22.84 2.52 -24.45
C GLU A 331 24.28 3.05 -24.27
N ASP A 332 24.75 3.16 -23.03
CA ASP A 332 26.15 3.53 -22.74
C ASP A 332 27.12 2.41 -23.14
N LEU A 333 26.71 1.14 -23.09
CA LEU A 333 27.57 0.03 -23.51
C LEU A 333 27.87 0.05 -25.01
N ASP A 334 26.91 0.50 -25.83
CA ASP A 334 27.09 0.63 -27.28
C ASP A 334 28.02 1.78 -27.65
N THR A 335 28.01 2.88 -26.87
CA THR A 335 28.76 4.11 -27.19
C THR A 335 30.11 4.19 -26.50
N GLN A 336 30.21 3.69 -25.26
CA GLN A 336 31.38 3.79 -24.40
C GLN A 336 32.13 2.45 -24.27
N GLY A 337 31.53 1.34 -24.74
CA GLY A 337 32.10 -0.01 -24.70
C GLY A 337 31.83 -0.74 -23.39
N ILE A 338 32.30 -1.99 -23.30
CA ILE A 338 31.97 -2.92 -22.20
C ILE A 338 32.91 -2.83 -20.99
N GLY A 339 33.84 -1.87 -20.94
CA GLY A 339 34.87 -1.82 -19.89
C GLY A 339 34.30 -1.68 -18.47
N VAL A 340 33.13 -1.03 -18.32
CA VAL A 340 32.42 -0.90 -17.04
C VAL A 340 31.98 -2.27 -16.46
N LEU A 341 31.81 -3.28 -17.31
CA LEU A 341 31.39 -4.63 -16.90
C LEU A 341 32.53 -5.46 -16.28
N GLU A 342 33.79 -5.11 -16.56
CA GLU A 342 34.95 -5.91 -16.15
C GLU A 342 35.16 -5.92 -14.62
N SER A 343 34.69 -4.88 -13.92
CA SER A 343 34.84 -4.74 -12.46
C SER A 343 33.69 -5.38 -11.65
N LEU A 344 32.71 -5.98 -12.31
CA LEU A 344 31.51 -6.53 -11.70
C LEU A 344 31.68 -8.03 -11.41
N ASP A 345 31.11 -8.48 -10.30
CA ASP A 345 31.13 -9.90 -9.91
C ASP A 345 30.01 -10.70 -10.62
N ALA A 346 28.93 -10.02 -10.99
CA ALA A 346 27.81 -10.57 -11.75
C ALA A 346 27.12 -9.48 -12.57
N ILE A 347 26.37 -9.89 -13.60
CA ILE A 347 25.59 -9.01 -14.48
C ILE A 347 24.18 -9.57 -14.57
N LEU A 348 23.18 -8.70 -14.44
CA LEU A 348 21.76 -8.99 -14.59
C LEU A 348 21.15 -8.18 -15.71
#